data_AF-A0A448ZAD9-F1
#
_entry.id   AF-A0A448ZAD9-F1
#
_cell.length_a   1.000
_cell.length_b   1.000
_cell.length_c   1.000
_cell.angle_alpha   90.00
_cell.angle_beta   90.00
_cell.angle_gamma   90.00
#
_symmetry.space_group_name_H-M   'P 1'
#
loop_
_entity.id
_entity.type
_entity.pdbx_description
1 polymer ?
#
loop_
_entity_poly.entity_id
_entity_poly.type
_entity_poly.pdbx_seq_one_letter_code
_entity_poly.pdbx_strand_id
1 'polypeptide(L)'
;MMRHQHHHPNSRREYRGGWSTSMGALLDDPNRKSNCCALTCCGIFLYDRTNYLVTGNRPNWTQRQVTVLIIPLLLVFAIAITSAMGEIECEVWDDECIILYSLLVFSLQAIFVAYLIFLCCWGRQSHGTLRQAVHRKMRDQQRGEKHFEEQLSDMDIAVIEQPVGCCSCYPYDVEVSLDAVGDDIDVARKLMIPSSADLSTCLFRVWSNFCCGTLCQCWCQCCGMCAIGQEDRELELILKKNDNPGALHIDYITFQPYSEYFPAIRAIQNSREASFSKHWSALSELSKRILRCAFYVILISCSLFVLSQQEHYGIKIGVALGVWIQPCIVLYFVWWRWNRFDISFDAVIKYFASGYVIGVFQAFMVETIMSIPYGVFATIELSSEVVSEVGQNATDPTTYLEDRKNVAKMMKDYWGVNALYLFVGAFIMAAFVEEVVKYYCYWTIEMPEQIYDTQKSKISQANYVTIGMVSASLGFACKENMQYVFQSQYVGDELLTLFLRSLLALHPLCAAIQSLGVIKRDILGDPSSSLGRILLPAVILHGAFDFAEMLLAYFLYINDLEEQGTFAPSSAQDTGSQPSSGIGIVSPVGVGGIFMIVGLMYYFFRARLQQNQLALAHMSESTSALELSSFV
;
A
#
# COMPACT_ATOMS: atom_id res chain seq x y z
N MET A 1 -9.48 -27.69 46.84
CA MET A 1 -9.07 -28.41 45.61
C MET A 1 -8.99 -27.38 44.47
N MET A 2 -7.95 -26.55 44.48
CA MET A 2 -7.74 -25.55 43.42
C MET A 2 -6.94 -26.22 42.30
N ARG A 3 -7.54 -26.38 41.12
CA ARG A 3 -6.80 -26.82 39.93
C ARG A 3 -5.87 -25.68 39.52
N HIS A 4 -4.57 -25.86 39.78
CA HIS A 4 -3.53 -25.08 39.11
C HIS A 4 -3.63 -25.35 37.61
N GLN A 5 -4.16 -24.39 36.86
CA GLN A 5 -3.92 -24.32 35.42
C GLN A 5 -2.46 -23.92 35.26
N HIS A 6 -1.61 -24.91 35.01
CA HIS A 6 -0.27 -24.67 34.49
C HIS A 6 -0.41 -24.03 33.10
N HIS A 7 -0.33 -22.70 33.05
CA HIS A 7 0.02 -22.01 31.81
C HIS A 7 1.46 -22.41 31.47
N HIS A 8 1.61 -23.34 30.53
CA HIS A 8 2.90 -23.64 29.94
C HIS A 8 3.47 -22.35 29.31
N PRO A 9 4.65 -21.84 29.72
CA PRO A 9 5.27 -20.66 29.12
C PRO A 9 5.84 -20.91 27.72
N ASN A 10 5.65 -22.12 27.19
CA ASN A 10 6.08 -22.56 25.87
C ASN A 10 4.89 -23.05 25.06
N SER A 11 3.82 -22.25 24.96
CA SER A 11 3.07 -22.29 23.70
C SER A 11 4.02 -21.74 22.64
N ARG A 12 4.90 -22.61 22.12
CA ARG A 12 5.30 -22.55 20.72
C ARG A 12 4.03 -22.13 20.00
N ARG A 13 4.11 -21.01 19.27
CA ARG A 13 3.07 -20.61 18.32
C ARG A 13 2.89 -21.79 17.37
N GLU A 14 2.08 -22.75 17.77
CA GLU A 14 1.54 -23.78 16.91
C GLU A 14 0.71 -22.96 15.93
N TYR A 15 1.30 -22.70 14.77
CA TYR A 15 0.57 -22.29 13.60
C TYR A 15 -0.50 -23.36 13.40
N ARG A 16 -1.70 -23.08 13.91
CA ARG A 16 -2.84 -24.00 13.86
C ARG A 16 -3.15 -24.25 12.39
N GLY A 17 -3.00 -25.50 12.00
CA GLY A 17 -3.27 -26.02 10.68
C GLY A 17 -4.75 -25.94 10.34
N GLY A 18 -5.15 -24.82 9.74
CA GLY A 18 -6.33 -24.68 8.90
C GLY A 18 -5.89 -24.19 7.53
N TRP A 19 -6.11 -25.01 6.50
CA TRP A 19 -5.83 -24.65 5.12
C TRP A 19 -6.90 -23.65 4.66
N SER A 20 -6.51 -22.39 4.50
CA SER A 20 -7.33 -21.40 3.82
C SER A 20 -6.49 -20.68 2.79
N THR A 21 -6.85 -20.90 1.55
CA THR A 21 -6.27 -20.31 0.34
C THR A 21 -6.81 -18.91 0.05
N SER A 22 -7.73 -18.43 0.88
CA SER A 22 -8.33 -17.11 0.69
C SER A 22 -7.45 -15.99 1.20
N MET A 23 -7.38 -14.92 0.41
CA MET A 23 -6.94 -13.61 0.88
C MET A 23 -7.85 -13.10 2.04
N GLY A 24 -9.00 -13.76 2.32
CA GLY A 24 -9.84 -13.53 3.50
C GLY A 24 -9.23 -14.11 4.78
N ALA A 25 -8.41 -15.17 4.68
CA ALA A 25 -7.63 -15.69 5.80
C ALA A 25 -6.60 -14.67 6.33
N LEU A 26 -6.25 -13.69 5.49
CA LEU A 26 -5.42 -12.54 5.83
C LEU A 26 -6.09 -11.63 6.86
N LEU A 27 -7.42 -11.59 6.86
CA LEU A 27 -8.25 -10.83 7.80
C LEU A 27 -8.74 -11.68 8.97
N ASP A 28 -8.80 -13.00 8.79
CA ASP A 28 -9.26 -13.96 9.80
C ASP A 28 -8.13 -14.42 10.74
N ASP A 29 -6.88 -14.47 10.28
CA ASP A 29 -5.70 -14.74 11.11
C ASP A 29 -4.65 -13.62 10.97
N PRO A 30 -4.70 -12.60 11.87
CA PRO A 30 -3.76 -11.49 11.83
C PRO A 30 -2.31 -11.89 12.10
N ASN A 31 -2.07 -13.09 12.64
CA ASN A 31 -0.72 -13.59 12.88
C ASN A 31 -0.15 -14.33 11.67
N ARG A 32 -0.98 -14.63 10.65
CA ARG A 32 -0.54 -15.36 9.47
C ARG A 32 0.16 -14.41 8.51
N LYS A 33 1.44 -14.67 8.28
CA LYS A 33 2.24 -13.93 7.31
C LYS A 33 1.56 -14.00 5.94
N SER A 34 1.33 -12.83 5.37
CA SER A 34 0.71 -12.66 4.07
C SER A 34 1.63 -11.82 3.19
N ASN A 35 2.13 -12.43 2.12
CA ASN A 35 2.97 -11.70 1.19
C ASN A 35 2.09 -10.89 0.25
N CYS A 36 1.67 -9.69 0.66
CA CYS A 36 0.97 -8.77 -0.25
C CYS A 36 1.87 -8.31 -1.42
N CYS A 37 3.17 -8.63 -1.39
CA CYS A 37 4.05 -8.62 -2.55
C CYS A 37 3.53 -9.47 -3.73
N ALA A 38 2.59 -10.39 -3.49
CA ALA A 38 1.87 -11.09 -4.55
C ALA A 38 0.98 -10.14 -5.37
N LEU A 39 0.47 -9.06 -4.77
CA LEU A 39 -0.32 -8.02 -5.46
C LEU A 39 0.58 -7.03 -6.20
N THR A 40 1.73 -6.65 -5.62
CA THR A 40 2.70 -5.78 -6.28
C THR A 40 3.38 -6.48 -7.46
N CYS A 41 3.49 -5.79 -8.60
CA CYS A 41 4.20 -6.30 -9.78
C CYS A 41 3.73 -7.70 -10.21
N CYS A 42 2.45 -8.01 -10.03
CA CYS A 42 1.87 -9.33 -10.34
C CYS A 42 2.61 -10.50 -9.65
N GLY A 43 3.17 -10.26 -8.46
CA GLY A 43 3.86 -11.26 -7.65
C GLY A 43 5.25 -11.69 -8.15
N ILE A 44 5.82 -10.96 -9.11
CA ILE A 44 7.12 -11.31 -9.71
C ILE A 44 8.25 -11.40 -8.67
N PHE A 45 8.32 -10.48 -7.70
CA PHE A 45 9.37 -10.53 -6.68
C PHE A 45 9.24 -11.74 -5.74
N LEU A 46 8.00 -12.07 -5.38
CA LEU A 46 7.73 -13.25 -4.56
C LEU A 46 8.05 -14.53 -5.34
N TYR A 47 7.70 -14.59 -6.63
CA TYR A 47 8.10 -15.67 -7.54
C TYR A 47 9.61 -15.86 -7.59
N ASP A 48 10.37 -14.78 -7.80
CA ASP A 48 11.83 -14.86 -7.90
C ASP A 48 12.45 -15.38 -6.61
N ARG A 49 11.95 -14.93 -5.46
CA ARG A 49 12.35 -15.44 -4.14
C ARG A 49 12.08 -16.93 -4.03
N THR A 50 10.85 -17.36 -4.31
CA THR A 50 10.46 -18.78 -4.23
C THR A 50 11.30 -19.62 -5.20
N ASN A 51 11.51 -19.16 -6.43
CA ASN A 51 12.34 -19.85 -7.42
C ASN A 51 13.80 -19.94 -6.97
N TYR A 52 14.37 -18.88 -6.41
CA TYR A 52 15.73 -18.90 -5.87
C TYR A 52 15.86 -19.91 -4.71
N LEU A 53 14.89 -19.95 -3.80
CA LEU A 53 14.89 -20.88 -2.67
C LEU A 53 14.69 -22.35 -3.08
N VAL A 54 13.98 -22.59 -4.18
CA VAL A 54 13.76 -23.94 -4.72
C VAL A 54 14.96 -24.40 -5.54
N THR A 55 15.45 -23.56 -6.45
CA THR A 55 16.40 -23.94 -7.51
C THR A 55 17.82 -23.42 -7.33
N GLY A 56 18.03 -22.43 -6.46
CA GLY A 56 19.29 -21.69 -6.32
C GLY A 56 19.56 -20.66 -7.43
N ASN A 57 18.69 -20.58 -8.44
CA ASN A 57 18.88 -19.69 -9.58
C ASN A 57 18.42 -18.27 -9.25
N ARG A 58 19.31 -17.30 -9.47
CA ARG A 58 18.96 -15.87 -9.37
C ARG A 58 18.32 -15.41 -10.69
N PRO A 59 17.31 -14.54 -10.65
CA PRO A 59 16.76 -13.97 -11.86
C PRO A 59 17.82 -13.12 -12.57
N ASN A 60 17.72 -13.03 -13.90
CA ASN A 60 18.52 -12.07 -14.65
C ASN A 60 18.07 -10.65 -14.28
N TRP A 61 18.89 -9.97 -13.47
CA TRP A 61 18.57 -8.67 -12.90
C TRP A 61 18.29 -7.62 -13.98
N THR A 62 19.02 -7.64 -15.10
CA THR A 62 18.81 -6.71 -16.22
C THR A 62 17.43 -6.89 -16.83
N GLN A 63 17.00 -8.14 -17.05
CA GLN A 63 15.67 -8.43 -17.55
C GLN A 63 14.59 -7.97 -16.57
N ARG A 64 14.77 -8.23 -15.26
CA ARG A 64 13.81 -7.79 -14.23
C ARG A 64 13.75 -6.27 -14.11
N GLN A 65 14.87 -5.57 -14.19
CA GLN A 65 14.88 -4.11 -14.22
C GLN A 65 14.08 -3.58 -15.40
N VAL A 66 14.28 -4.14 -16.60
CA VAL A 66 13.54 -3.69 -17.79
C VAL A 66 12.04 -3.97 -17.64
N THR A 67 11.67 -5.20 -17.32
CA THR A 67 10.28 -5.66 -17.32
C THR A 67 9.48 -5.14 -16.11
N VAL A 68 10.07 -5.08 -14.93
CA VAL A 68 9.33 -4.76 -13.69
C VAL A 68 9.45 -3.30 -13.29
N LEU A 69 10.57 -2.66 -13.64
CA LEU A 69 10.85 -1.29 -13.23
C LEU A 69 10.68 -0.32 -14.40
N ILE A 70 11.48 -0.48 -15.45
CA ILE A 70 11.63 0.53 -16.51
C ILE A 70 10.36 0.65 -17.35
N ILE A 71 9.79 -0.44 -17.88
CA ILE A 71 8.61 -0.37 -18.73
C ILE A 71 7.39 0.23 -18.00
N PRO A 72 7.01 -0.22 -16.79
CA PRO A 72 5.96 0.43 -16.01
C PRO A 72 6.23 1.91 -15.75
N LEU A 73 7.46 2.26 -15.34
CA LEU A 73 7.83 3.66 -15.08
C LEU A 73 7.72 4.51 -16.35
N LEU A 74 8.15 4.01 -17.50
CA LEU A 74 8.04 4.71 -18.78
C LEU A 74 6.58 4.90 -19.18
N LEU A 75 5.72 3.89 -19.00
CA LEU A 75 4.29 3.99 -19.30
C LEU A 75 3.60 4.98 -18.36
N VAL A 76 3.85 4.90 -17.05
CA VAL A 76 3.31 5.85 -16.07
C VAL A 76 3.82 7.26 -16.36
N PHE A 77 5.09 7.42 -16.70
CA PHE A 77 5.67 8.71 -17.05
C PHE A 77 5.10 9.25 -18.37
N ALA A 78 4.86 8.41 -19.37
CA ALA A 78 4.20 8.81 -20.61
C ALA A 78 2.76 9.25 -20.36
N ILE A 79 2.01 8.52 -19.52
CA ILE A 79 0.67 8.92 -19.08
C ILE A 79 0.75 10.27 -18.38
N ALA A 80 1.65 10.44 -17.40
CA ALA A 80 1.80 11.67 -16.63
C ALA A 80 2.22 12.87 -17.49
N ILE A 81 3.18 12.70 -18.41
CA ILE A 81 3.57 13.76 -19.36
C ILE A 81 2.39 14.13 -20.24
N THR A 82 1.69 13.13 -20.79
CA THR A 82 0.53 13.41 -21.63
C THR A 82 -0.48 14.18 -20.79
N SER A 83 -0.86 13.68 -19.62
CA SER A 83 -1.72 14.34 -18.63
C SER A 83 -1.33 15.80 -18.31
N ALA A 84 -0.04 16.09 -18.15
CA ALA A 84 0.46 17.44 -17.87
C ALA A 84 0.47 18.34 -19.11
N MET A 85 0.74 17.79 -20.30
CA MET A 85 0.73 18.57 -21.54
C MET A 85 -0.67 19.07 -21.90
N GLY A 86 -1.73 18.34 -21.56
CA GLY A 86 -3.09 18.82 -21.77
C GLY A 86 -3.46 20.05 -20.92
N GLU A 87 -2.77 20.28 -19.80
CA GLU A 87 -3.01 21.46 -18.96
C GLU A 87 -2.25 22.70 -19.44
N ILE A 88 -1.12 22.53 -20.14
CA ILE A 88 -0.21 23.63 -20.50
C ILE A 88 -0.68 24.41 -21.75
N GLU A 89 -1.53 23.84 -22.60
CA GLU A 89 -1.89 24.47 -23.89
C GLU A 89 -3.40 24.69 -24.13
N CYS A 90 -4.25 24.60 -23.11
CA CYS A 90 -5.71 24.69 -23.25
C CYS A 90 -6.28 26.04 -23.74
N GLU A 91 -5.49 27.09 -23.96
CA GLU A 91 -6.02 28.38 -24.45
C GLU A 91 -6.29 28.41 -25.97
N VAL A 92 -5.83 27.43 -26.76
CA VAL A 92 -5.88 27.50 -28.25
C VAL A 92 -6.35 26.20 -28.92
N TRP A 93 -6.72 25.17 -28.17
CA TRP A 93 -7.03 23.86 -28.75
C TRP A 93 -8.50 23.80 -29.18
N ASP A 94 -8.75 23.60 -30.49
CA ASP A 94 -10.08 23.25 -31.02
C ASP A 94 -10.59 21.95 -30.35
N ASP A 95 -11.91 21.72 -30.32
CA ASP A 95 -12.53 20.52 -29.71
C ASP A 95 -11.92 19.19 -30.19
N GLU A 96 -11.46 19.13 -31.45
CA GLU A 96 -10.77 17.97 -32.02
C GLU A 96 -9.49 17.58 -31.26
N CYS A 97 -8.79 18.58 -30.74
CA CYS A 97 -7.52 18.46 -30.04
C CYS A 97 -7.73 17.89 -28.62
N ILE A 98 -8.80 18.27 -27.92
CA ILE A 98 -9.21 17.69 -26.62
C ILE A 98 -9.59 16.21 -26.78
N ILE A 99 -10.31 15.87 -27.86
CA ILE A 99 -10.69 14.49 -28.16
C ILE A 99 -9.46 13.64 -28.45
N LEU A 100 -8.55 14.11 -29.31
CA LEU A 100 -7.32 13.40 -29.64
C LEU A 100 -6.45 13.17 -28.40
N TYR A 101 -6.36 14.17 -27.54
CA TYR A 101 -5.66 14.10 -26.27
C TYR A 101 -6.26 13.05 -25.32
N SER A 102 -7.58 13.10 -25.12
CA SER A 102 -8.30 12.15 -24.29
C SER A 102 -8.13 10.72 -24.80
N LEU A 103 -8.18 10.54 -26.13
CA LEU A 103 -7.90 9.27 -26.79
C LEU A 103 -6.45 8.80 -26.58
N LEU A 104 -5.47 9.71 -26.56
CA LEU A 104 -4.06 9.38 -26.31
C LEU A 104 -3.86 8.92 -24.86
N VAL A 105 -4.38 9.66 -23.87
CA VAL A 105 -4.34 9.27 -22.46
C VAL A 105 -5.02 7.92 -22.26
N PHE A 106 -6.24 7.76 -22.79
CA PHE A 106 -6.96 6.49 -22.74
C PHE A 106 -6.17 5.34 -23.39
N SER A 107 -5.54 5.59 -24.54
CA SER A 107 -4.72 4.59 -25.24
C SER A 107 -3.50 4.19 -24.43
N LEU A 108 -2.82 5.14 -23.78
CA LEU A 108 -1.68 4.85 -22.90
C LEU A 108 -2.11 4.06 -21.65
N GLN A 109 -3.26 4.41 -21.05
CA GLN A 109 -3.86 3.63 -19.96
C GLN A 109 -4.22 2.22 -20.42
N ALA A 110 -4.82 2.07 -21.60
CA ALA A 110 -5.15 0.76 -22.17
C ALA A 110 -3.89 -0.07 -22.46
N ILE A 111 -2.82 0.53 -22.98
CA ILE A 111 -1.51 -0.13 -23.17
C ILE A 111 -0.94 -0.57 -21.83
N PHE A 112 -1.04 0.28 -20.80
CA PHE A 112 -0.58 -0.08 -19.45
C PHE A 112 -1.37 -1.26 -18.88
N VAL A 113 -2.70 -1.27 -19.00
CA VAL A 113 -3.54 -2.40 -18.59
C VAL A 113 -3.19 -3.65 -19.40
N ALA A 114 -3.02 -3.54 -20.72
CA ALA A 114 -2.60 -4.65 -21.58
C ALA A 114 -1.21 -5.18 -21.18
N TYR A 115 -0.29 -4.31 -20.78
CA TYR A 115 1.02 -4.68 -20.27
C TYR A 115 0.92 -5.45 -18.95
N LEU A 116 0.06 -5.03 -18.03
CA LEU A 116 -0.22 -5.78 -16.81
C LEU A 116 -0.80 -7.16 -17.12
N ILE A 117 -1.75 -7.25 -18.04
CA ILE A 117 -2.30 -8.53 -18.51
C ILE A 117 -1.19 -9.40 -19.11
N PHE A 118 -0.31 -8.83 -19.92
CA PHE A 118 0.85 -9.54 -20.47
C PHE A 118 1.77 -10.08 -19.37
N LEU A 119 2.10 -9.28 -18.36
CA LEU A 119 2.90 -9.75 -17.21
C LEU A 119 2.22 -10.89 -16.46
N CYS A 120 0.91 -10.82 -16.29
CA CYS A 120 0.11 -11.88 -15.70
C CYS A 120 0.16 -13.17 -16.51
N CYS A 121 0.00 -13.08 -17.84
CA CYS A 121 0.09 -14.22 -18.75
C CYS A 121 1.51 -14.82 -18.79
N TRP A 122 2.54 -13.97 -18.82
CA TRP A 122 3.94 -14.37 -18.80
C TRP A 122 4.31 -15.06 -17.47
N GLY A 123 3.87 -14.46 -16.36
CA GLY A 123 4.03 -15.02 -15.02
C GLY A 123 3.45 -16.42 -14.97
N ARG A 124 2.23 -16.63 -15.47
CA ARG A 124 1.53 -17.93 -15.48
C ARG A 124 2.39 -19.07 -16.02
N GLN A 125 3.06 -18.87 -17.16
CA GLN A 125 3.92 -19.90 -17.74
C GLN A 125 5.09 -20.26 -16.80
N SER A 126 5.69 -19.24 -16.21
CA SER A 126 6.83 -19.38 -15.29
C SER A 126 6.40 -20.06 -13.96
N HIS A 127 5.16 -19.82 -13.51
CA HIS A 127 4.58 -20.45 -12.31
C HIS A 127 4.39 -21.96 -12.46
N GLY A 128 3.91 -22.42 -13.62
CA GLY A 128 3.73 -23.86 -13.86
C GLY A 128 5.02 -24.66 -13.61
N THR A 129 6.16 -24.14 -14.07
CA THR A 129 7.47 -24.76 -13.84
C THR A 129 7.90 -24.71 -12.38
N LEU A 130 7.74 -23.55 -11.71
CA LEU A 130 8.09 -23.40 -10.29
C LEU A 130 7.26 -24.34 -9.42
N ARG A 131 5.96 -24.43 -9.68
CA ARG A 131 5.04 -25.30 -8.95
C ARG A 131 5.45 -26.77 -9.03
N GLN A 132 5.82 -27.23 -10.23
CA GLN A 132 6.35 -28.58 -10.41
C GLN A 132 7.65 -28.79 -9.61
N ALA A 133 8.50 -27.77 -9.52
CA ALA A 133 9.74 -27.84 -8.73
C ALA A 133 9.46 -27.88 -7.22
N VAL A 134 8.52 -27.07 -6.70
CA VAL A 134 8.08 -27.11 -5.30
C VAL A 134 7.51 -28.49 -4.96
N HIS A 135 6.59 -29.03 -5.78
CA HIS A 135 6.02 -30.36 -5.56
C HIS A 135 7.07 -31.47 -5.62
N ARG A 136 8.03 -31.39 -6.55
CA ARG A 136 9.14 -32.35 -6.59
C ARG A 136 9.93 -32.32 -5.29
N LYS A 137 10.28 -31.13 -4.79
CA LYS A 137 11.01 -30.96 -3.52
C LYS A 137 10.20 -31.48 -2.32
N MET A 138 8.89 -31.26 -2.28
CA MET A 138 8.00 -31.85 -1.26
C MET A 138 8.01 -33.38 -1.31
N ARG A 139 7.89 -33.95 -2.52
CA ARG A 139 7.92 -35.42 -2.72
C ARG A 139 9.25 -36.00 -2.31
N ASP A 140 10.36 -35.37 -2.68
CA ASP A 140 11.70 -35.84 -2.34
C ASP A 140 11.93 -35.83 -0.82
N GLN A 141 11.43 -34.82 -0.11
CA GLN A 141 11.44 -34.80 1.36
C GLN A 141 10.58 -35.92 1.96
N GLN A 142 9.37 -36.14 1.43
CA GLN A 142 8.50 -37.22 1.90
C GLN A 142 9.11 -38.60 1.63
N ARG A 143 9.78 -38.80 0.49
CA ARG A 143 10.49 -40.04 0.15
C ARG A 143 11.73 -40.25 1.01
N GLY A 144 12.47 -39.19 1.33
CA GLY A 144 13.58 -39.24 2.28
C GLY A 144 13.17 -39.74 3.67
N GLU A 145 11.92 -39.47 4.07
CA GLU A 145 11.34 -40.03 5.31
C GLU A 145 10.71 -41.41 5.12
N LYS A 146 10.07 -41.65 3.97
CA LYS A 146 9.34 -42.90 3.67
C LYS A 146 10.16 -44.02 3.07
N HIS A 147 11.48 -43.88 2.95
CA HIS A 147 12.35 -45.04 2.73
C HIS A 147 12.25 -46.10 3.85
N PHE A 148 11.45 -45.83 4.90
CA PHE A 148 11.08 -46.75 5.97
C PHE A 148 9.73 -47.49 5.78
N GLU A 149 8.76 -47.00 4.99
CA GLU A 149 7.44 -47.65 4.86
C GLU A 149 6.79 -47.45 3.47
N GLU A 150 6.87 -48.52 2.67
CA GLU A 150 6.01 -48.95 1.56
C GLU A 150 5.90 -48.17 0.23
N GLN A 151 6.00 -48.96 -0.85
CA GLN A 151 5.90 -48.59 -2.26
C GLN A 151 4.47 -48.18 -2.63
N LEU A 152 4.20 -46.87 -2.71
CA LEU A 152 3.04 -46.37 -3.45
C LEU A 152 3.31 -46.46 -4.96
N SER A 153 2.35 -46.97 -5.74
CA SER A 153 2.50 -47.24 -7.17
C SER A 153 2.56 -45.95 -8.02
N ASP A 154 3.48 -45.89 -8.97
CA ASP A 154 3.73 -44.73 -9.84
C ASP A 154 2.54 -44.33 -10.75
N MET A 155 1.47 -45.13 -10.84
CA MET A 155 0.32 -44.87 -11.74
C MET A 155 -0.65 -43.80 -11.23
N ASP A 156 -0.86 -43.69 -9.91
CA ASP A 156 -1.79 -42.69 -9.36
C ASP A 156 -1.23 -41.26 -9.49
N ILE A 157 0.07 -41.14 -9.75
CA ILE A 157 0.80 -39.87 -9.84
C ILE A 157 0.59 -39.20 -11.20
N ALA A 158 0.46 -39.96 -12.29
CA ALA A 158 0.33 -39.41 -13.65
C ALA A 158 -1.02 -38.73 -13.91
N VAL A 159 -2.07 -39.08 -13.15
CA VAL A 159 -3.42 -38.53 -13.29
C VAL A 159 -3.53 -37.12 -12.68
N ILE A 160 -2.63 -36.76 -11.76
CA ILE A 160 -2.57 -35.42 -11.13
C ILE A 160 -1.77 -34.42 -12.00
N GLU A 161 -0.99 -34.89 -12.98
CA GLU A 161 0.00 -34.08 -13.69
C GLU A 161 -0.52 -33.34 -14.93
N GLN A 162 -1.78 -33.50 -15.34
CA GLN A 162 -2.36 -32.69 -16.41
C GLN A 162 -3.17 -31.51 -15.85
N PRO A 163 -2.67 -30.26 -15.96
CA PRO A 163 -3.48 -29.08 -15.66
C PRO A 163 -4.59 -28.98 -16.71
N VAL A 164 -5.77 -29.52 -16.39
CA VAL A 164 -6.95 -29.46 -17.26
C VAL A 164 -7.53 -28.04 -17.20
N GLY A 165 -7.26 -27.23 -18.23
CA GLY A 165 -8.09 -26.07 -18.56
C GLY A 165 -7.46 -24.68 -18.44
N CYS A 166 -8.13 -23.72 -19.08
CA CYS A 166 -7.76 -22.30 -19.17
C CYS A 166 -7.70 -21.61 -17.78
N CYS A 167 -8.28 -22.23 -16.76
CA CYS A 167 -8.16 -21.83 -15.37
C CYS A 167 -7.28 -22.89 -14.68
N SER A 168 -5.98 -22.62 -14.49
CA SER A 168 -5.11 -23.47 -13.65
C SER A 168 -5.47 -23.24 -12.19
N CYS A 169 -6.70 -23.60 -11.84
CA CYS A 169 -7.25 -23.38 -10.52
C CYS A 169 -6.48 -24.23 -9.51
N TYR A 170 -6.06 -23.61 -8.42
CA TYR A 170 -5.70 -24.38 -7.24
C TYR A 170 -7.01 -24.95 -6.70
N PRO A 171 -7.09 -26.27 -6.41
CA PRO A 171 -8.23 -26.79 -5.69
C PRO A 171 -8.41 -25.91 -4.46
N TYR A 172 -9.64 -25.42 -4.26
CA TYR A 172 -9.96 -24.81 -2.99
C TYR A 172 -9.59 -25.81 -1.92
N ASP A 173 -8.80 -25.40 -0.93
CA ASP A 173 -8.45 -26.30 0.16
C ASP A 173 -9.76 -26.71 0.81
N VAL A 174 -10.23 -27.92 0.49
CA VAL A 174 -11.23 -28.57 1.33
C VAL A 174 -10.51 -28.68 2.65
N GLU A 175 -10.99 -27.99 3.68
CA GLU A 175 -10.60 -28.31 5.04
C GLU A 175 -10.85 -29.81 5.15
N VAL A 176 -9.78 -30.59 5.02
CA VAL A 176 -9.83 -32.01 5.28
C VAL A 176 -10.11 -32.02 6.77
N SER A 177 -11.39 -32.07 7.10
CA SER A 177 -11.84 -32.47 8.41
C SER A 177 -11.27 -33.87 8.54
N LEU A 178 -10.05 -33.95 9.09
CA LEU A 178 -9.50 -35.18 9.62
C LEU A 178 -10.66 -35.87 10.30
N ASP A 179 -11.08 -37.01 9.76
CA ASP A 179 -12.29 -37.73 10.12
C ASP A 179 -12.41 -37.85 11.64
N ALA A 180 -13.02 -36.83 12.25
CA ALA A 180 -13.34 -36.76 13.65
C ALA A 180 -14.68 -37.44 13.74
N VAL A 181 -14.62 -38.77 13.76
CA VAL A 181 -15.72 -39.64 14.16
C VAL A 181 -16.03 -39.32 15.62
N GLY A 182 -16.93 -38.37 15.87
CA GLY A 182 -17.40 -38.05 17.23
C GLY A 182 -18.36 -36.86 17.27
N ASP A 183 -19.46 -37.03 18.01
CA ASP A 183 -20.60 -36.09 18.15
C ASP A 183 -20.28 -34.68 18.75
N ASP A 184 -19.00 -34.34 18.97
CA ASP A 184 -18.58 -33.05 19.56
C ASP A 184 -18.33 -31.93 18.52
N ILE A 185 -18.63 -32.17 17.23
CA ILE A 185 -18.36 -31.26 16.10
C ILE A 185 -19.10 -29.92 16.21
N ASP A 186 -20.35 -29.91 16.67
CA ASP A 186 -21.13 -28.68 16.75
C ASP A 186 -20.59 -27.70 17.81
N VAL A 187 -19.89 -28.21 18.82
CA VAL A 187 -19.26 -27.41 19.88
C VAL A 187 -17.96 -26.80 19.37
N ALA A 188 -17.10 -27.57 18.69
CA ALA A 188 -15.84 -27.08 18.13
C ALA A 188 -16.07 -26.07 16.98
N ARG A 189 -17.08 -26.31 16.13
CA ARG A 189 -17.46 -25.37 15.05
C ARG A 189 -18.08 -24.08 15.58
N LYS A 190 -18.91 -24.13 16.65
CA LYS A 190 -19.38 -22.92 17.34
C LYS A 190 -18.27 -22.17 18.09
N LEU A 191 -17.22 -22.85 18.53
CA LEU A 191 -16.08 -22.24 19.24
C LEU A 191 -15.05 -21.60 18.30
N MET A 192 -14.97 -22.02 17.04
CA MET A 192 -13.96 -21.51 16.09
C MET A 192 -14.46 -20.48 15.08
N ILE A 193 -15.76 -20.20 15.00
CA ILE A 193 -16.24 -19.03 14.25
C ILE A 193 -16.05 -17.82 15.18
N PRO A 194 -15.06 -16.94 14.97
CA PRO A 194 -14.94 -15.72 15.77
C PRO A 194 -16.27 -14.97 15.66
N SER A 195 -16.92 -14.77 16.81
CA SER A 195 -18.32 -14.32 16.90
C SER A 195 -18.59 -12.89 16.42
N SER A 196 -17.65 -12.25 15.74
CA SER A 196 -17.89 -11.06 14.93
C SER A 196 -16.73 -10.86 13.94
N ALA A 197 -16.86 -11.40 12.74
CA ALA A 197 -16.07 -10.87 11.62
C ALA A 197 -16.42 -9.38 11.49
N ASP A 198 -15.42 -8.50 11.45
CA ASP A 198 -15.68 -7.07 11.30
C ASP A 198 -16.22 -6.75 9.89
N LEU A 199 -16.75 -5.54 9.69
CA LEU A 199 -17.31 -5.13 8.40
C LEU A 199 -16.27 -5.28 7.27
N SER A 200 -15.00 -5.01 7.54
CA SER A 200 -13.92 -5.14 6.55
C SER A 200 -13.69 -6.59 6.16
N THR A 201 -13.64 -7.51 7.12
CA THR A 201 -13.61 -8.96 6.89
C THR A 201 -14.83 -9.42 6.11
N CYS A 202 -16.02 -8.91 6.43
CA CYS A 202 -17.26 -9.22 5.70
C CYS A 202 -17.24 -8.70 4.26
N LEU A 203 -16.90 -7.43 4.03
CA LEU A 203 -16.80 -6.82 2.70
C LEU A 203 -15.76 -7.54 1.85
N PHE A 204 -14.62 -7.87 2.46
CA PHE A 204 -13.57 -8.61 1.78
C PHE A 204 -13.99 -10.05 1.47
N ARG A 205 -14.68 -10.74 2.39
CA ARG A 205 -15.25 -12.06 2.12
C ARG A 205 -16.21 -12.01 0.94
N VAL A 206 -17.07 -10.99 0.86
CA VAL A 206 -17.95 -10.76 -0.29
C VAL A 206 -17.13 -10.57 -1.57
N TRP A 207 -16.11 -9.72 -1.55
CA TRP A 207 -15.20 -9.50 -2.68
C TRP A 207 -14.46 -10.78 -3.11
N SER A 208 -13.86 -11.51 -2.17
CA SER A 208 -13.15 -12.77 -2.45
C SER A 208 -14.08 -13.87 -2.95
N ASN A 209 -15.33 -13.89 -2.45
CA ASN A 209 -16.36 -14.81 -2.92
C ASN A 209 -16.79 -14.49 -4.35
N PHE A 210 -16.81 -13.21 -4.72
CA PHE A 210 -17.08 -12.75 -6.08
C PHE A 210 -15.95 -13.11 -7.05
N CYS A 211 -14.69 -12.92 -6.64
CA CYS A 211 -13.54 -13.14 -7.52
C CYS A 211 -13.02 -14.59 -7.56
N CYS A 212 -13.08 -15.35 -6.46
CA CYS A 212 -12.28 -16.58 -6.32
C CYS A 212 -12.84 -17.65 -5.35
N GLY A 213 -14.11 -18.08 -5.45
CA GLY A 213 -14.53 -19.25 -4.65
C GLY A 213 -15.93 -19.77 -4.94
N THR A 214 -16.92 -18.90 -5.12
CA THR A 214 -18.34 -19.33 -5.09
C THR A 214 -18.83 -19.93 -6.40
N LEU A 215 -18.32 -19.47 -7.54
CA LEU A 215 -18.79 -19.94 -8.86
C LEU A 215 -18.05 -21.18 -9.37
N CYS A 216 -16.80 -21.41 -8.95
CA CYS A 216 -15.95 -22.45 -9.53
C CYS A 216 -15.33 -23.44 -8.52
N GLN A 217 -15.53 -23.25 -7.20
CA GLN A 217 -14.82 -24.01 -6.13
C GLN A 217 -13.30 -24.07 -6.35
N CYS A 218 -12.78 -23.01 -6.94
CA CYS A 218 -11.47 -22.95 -7.53
C CYS A 218 -10.96 -21.52 -7.35
N TRP A 219 -9.70 -21.36 -6.94
CA TRP A 219 -9.09 -20.05 -6.93
C TRP A 219 -8.80 -19.64 -8.37
N CYS A 220 -9.54 -18.65 -8.87
CA CYS A 220 -9.27 -18.09 -10.18
C CYS A 220 -7.85 -17.51 -10.16
N GLN A 221 -6.96 -18.03 -11.02
CA GLN A 221 -5.62 -17.47 -11.25
C GLN A 221 -5.70 -16.12 -12.00
N CYS A 222 -6.68 -15.27 -11.71
CA CYS A 222 -6.63 -13.89 -12.18
C CYS A 222 -5.31 -13.28 -11.68
N CYS A 223 -4.38 -13.09 -12.61
CA CYS A 223 -3.03 -12.56 -12.40
C CYS A 223 -2.03 -13.43 -11.60
N GLY A 224 -2.33 -14.71 -11.28
CA GLY A 224 -1.39 -15.59 -10.57
C GLY A 224 -1.06 -15.20 -9.11
N MET A 225 -1.67 -14.17 -8.56
CA MET A 225 -1.27 -13.62 -7.25
C MET A 225 -1.57 -14.60 -6.09
N CYS A 226 -2.76 -15.21 -6.08
CA CYS A 226 -3.12 -16.22 -5.08
C CYS A 226 -2.25 -17.48 -5.17
N ALA A 227 -1.86 -17.85 -6.40
CA ALA A 227 -0.99 -18.98 -6.71
C ALA A 227 0.36 -18.84 -6.00
N ILE A 228 0.99 -17.68 -6.17
CA ILE A 228 2.32 -17.39 -5.62
C ILE A 228 2.27 -17.32 -4.10
N GLY A 229 1.20 -16.73 -3.53
CA GLY A 229 0.98 -16.73 -2.09
C GLY A 229 0.84 -18.15 -1.51
N GLN A 230 0.25 -19.08 -2.26
CA GLN A 230 0.19 -20.49 -1.87
C GLN A 230 1.56 -21.17 -1.99
N GLU A 231 2.27 -20.98 -3.11
CA GLU A 231 3.60 -21.55 -3.34
C GLU A 231 4.60 -21.13 -2.26
N ASP A 232 4.60 -19.86 -1.85
CA ASP A 232 5.47 -19.38 -0.78
C ASP A 232 5.17 -20.06 0.56
N ARG A 233 3.89 -20.24 0.91
CA ARG A 233 3.50 -20.92 2.15
C ARG A 233 3.91 -22.38 2.16
N GLU A 234 3.73 -23.09 1.05
CA GLU A 234 4.18 -24.48 0.92
C GLU A 234 5.71 -24.59 1.01
N LEU A 235 6.42 -23.67 0.36
CA LEU A 235 7.87 -23.59 0.44
C LEU A 235 8.36 -23.31 1.87
N GLU A 236 7.67 -22.45 2.61
CA GLU A 236 7.98 -22.18 4.02
C GLU A 236 7.88 -23.45 4.87
N LEU A 237 6.88 -24.30 4.64
CA LEU A 237 6.73 -25.58 5.32
C LEU A 237 7.87 -26.54 4.98
N ILE A 238 8.24 -26.64 3.69
CA ILE A 238 9.37 -27.45 3.21
C ILE A 238 10.66 -27.04 3.91
N LEU A 239 10.93 -25.73 3.96
CA LEU A 239 12.20 -25.20 4.49
C LEU A 239 12.27 -25.28 6.01
N LYS A 240 11.15 -25.08 6.73
CA LYS A 240 11.08 -25.29 8.19
C LYS A 240 11.40 -26.72 8.57
N LYS A 241 10.95 -27.70 7.78
CA LYS A 241 11.20 -29.12 8.02
C LYS A 241 12.66 -29.53 7.92
N ASN A 242 13.47 -28.78 7.17
CA ASN A 242 14.91 -29.06 6.98
C ASN A 242 15.80 -28.45 8.08
N ASP A 243 15.25 -28.03 9.22
CA ASP A 243 15.97 -27.37 10.32
C ASP A 243 16.82 -26.15 9.91
N ASN A 244 16.54 -25.55 8.74
CA ASN A 244 17.21 -24.34 8.26
C ASN A 244 16.23 -23.18 8.04
N PRO A 245 15.62 -22.64 9.11
CA PRO A 245 14.73 -21.49 9.00
C PRO A 245 15.47 -20.25 8.46
N GLY A 246 16.79 -20.17 8.64
CA GLY A 246 17.63 -19.09 8.12
C GLY A 246 17.56 -18.94 6.59
N ALA A 247 17.29 -20.02 5.86
CA ALA A 247 17.16 -19.99 4.40
C ALA A 247 15.99 -19.13 3.93
N LEU A 248 14.92 -18.98 4.73
CA LEU A 248 13.75 -18.17 4.38
C LEU A 248 14.01 -16.67 4.51
N HIS A 249 15.01 -16.30 5.31
CA HIS A 249 15.29 -14.92 5.72
C HIS A 249 16.31 -14.29 4.78
N ILE A 250 15.84 -14.03 3.56
CA ILE A 250 16.58 -13.39 2.48
C ILE A 250 15.82 -12.17 1.97
N ASP A 251 16.56 -11.16 1.53
CA ASP A 251 16.00 -9.97 0.89
C ASP A 251 15.36 -10.33 -0.46
N TYR A 252 14.13 -9.85 -0.72
CA TYR A 252 13.35 -10.23 -1.91
C TYR A 252 13.96 -9.76 -3.23
N ILE A 253 14.82 -8.73 -3.19
CA ILE A 253 15.34 -8.07 -4.39
C ILE A 253 16.80 -8.48 -4.62
N THR A 254 17.60 -8.45 -3.56
CA THR A 254 19.04 -8.74 -3.65
C THR A 254 19.38 -10.19 -3.34
N PHE A 255 18.44 -10.97 -2.79
CA PHE A 255 18.66 -12.31 -2.28
C PHE A 255 19.77 -12.36 -1.22
N GLN A 256 20.07 -11.22 -0.57
CA GLN A 256 21.06 -11.15 0.49
C GLN A 256 20.48 -11.80 1.76
N PRO A 257 21.13 -12.82 2.33
CA PRO A 257 20.73 -13.40 3.60
C PRO A 257 20.80 -12.40 4.75
N TYR A 258 19.82 -12.46 5.65
CA TYR A 258 19.76 -11.57 6.81
C TYR A 258 20.94 -11.79 7.76
N SER A 259 21.45 -13.02 7.84
CA SER A 259 22.63 -13.38 8.61
C SER A 259 23.91 -12.63 8.21
N GLU A 260 23.99 -12.09 7.00
CA GLU A 260 25.18 -11.37 6.53
C GLU A 260 25.29 -9.94 7.07
N TYR A 261 24.17 -9.21 7.15
CA TYR A 261 24.18 -7.78 7.50
C TYR A 261 23.57 -7.47 8.87
N PHE A 262 22.65 -8.31 9.36
CA PHE A 262 21.99 -8.08 10.64
C PHE A 262 22.93 -8.07 11.87
N PRO A 263 24.00 -8.88 11.95
CA PRO A 263 24.93 -8.81 13.08
C PRO A 263 25.56 -7.42 13.26
N ALA A 264 25.87 -6.73 12.16
CA ALA A 264 26.42 -5.37 12.22
C ALA A 264 25.40 -4.36 12.75
N ILE A 265 24.14 -4.49 12.33
CA ILE A 265 23.02 -3.67 12.84
C ILE A 265 22.83 -3.89 14.34
N ARG A 266 22.77 -5.16 14.76
CA ARG A 266 22.61 -5.53 16.17
C ARG A 266 23.78 -5.03 17.03
N ALA A 267 25.01 -5.11 16.52
CA ALA A 267 26.18 -4.59 17.21
C ALA A 267 26.08 -3.07 17.45
N ILE A 268 25.59 -2.30 16.48
CA ILE A 268 25.34 -0.86 16.61
C ILE A 268 24.22 -0.56 17.62
N GLN A 269 23.13 -1.32 17.60
CA GLN A 269 22.01 -1.16 18.54
C GLN A 269 22.45 -1.46 19.98
N ASN A 270 23.20 -2.55 20.18
CA ASN A 270 23.70 -2.95 21.50
C ASN A 270 24.73 -1.99 22.06
N SER A 271 25.65 -1.50 21.23
CA SER A 271 26.66 -0.50 21.62
C SER A 271 26.09 0.91 21.76
N ARG A 272 24.86 1.14 21.29
CA ARG A 272 24.23 2.46 21.18
C ARG A 272 25.11 3.47 20.43
N GLU A 273 25.79 3.01 19.38
CA GLU A 273 26.68 3.85 18.57
C GLU A 273 25.87 4.86 17.74
N ALA A 274 26.15 6.15 17.93
CA ALA A 274 25.41 7.24 17.29
C ALA A 274 26.04 7.70 15.95
N SER A 275 27.22 7.21 15.58
CA SER A 275 27.91 7.60 14.35
C SER A 275 27.14 7.18 13.10
N PHE A 276 26.70 8.16 12.31
CA PHE A 276 26.01 7.94 11.03
C PHE A 276 26.82 7.06 10.06
N SER A 277 28.14 7.22 10.03
CA SER A 277 29.02 6.40 9.18
C SER A 277 28.95 4.91 9.52
N LYS A 278 28.81 4.56 10.81
CA LYS A 278 28.64 3.17 11.24
C LYS A 278 27.29 2.61 10.79
N HIS A 279 26.21 3.35 10.99
CA HIS A 279 24.88 2.98 10.49
C HIS A 279 24.89 2.78 8.97
N TRP A 280 25.52 3.69 8.21
CA TRP A 280 25.68 3.58 6.76
C TRP A 280 26.44 2.30 6.34
N SER A 281 27.54 1.98 7.04
CA SER A 281 28.33 0.79 6.74
C SER A 281 27.56 -0.52 6.96
N ALA A 282 26.66 -0.54 7.95
CA ALA A 282 25.83 -1.69 8.32
C ALA A 282 24.59 -1.89 7.43
N LEU A 283 24.33 -0.99 6.48
CA LEU A 283 23.21 -1.14 5.55
C LEU A 283 23.33 -2.40 4.69
N SER A 284 22.19 -3.02 4.42
CA SER A 284 22.08 -4.09 3.42
C SER A 284 22.44 -3.57 2.02
N GLU A 285 22.75 -4.50 1.13
CA GLU A 285 23.03 -4.17 -0.27
C GLU A 285 21.80 -3.54 -0.95
N LEU A 286 20.58 -3.96 -0.58
CA LEU A 286 19.35 -3.36 -1.10
C LEU A 286 19.25 -1.87 -0.74
N SER A 287 19.39 -1.53 0.54
CA SER A 287 19.28 -0.14 1.00
C SER A 287 20.37 0.75 0.38
N LYS A 288 21.59 0.24 0.23
CA LYS A 288 22.67 0.93 -0.50
C LYS A 288 22.29 1.20 -1.96
N ARG A 289 21.68 0.24 -2.64
CA ARG A 289 21.19 0.41 -4.03
C ARG A 289 20.06 1.42 -4.11
N ILE A 290 19.08 1.36 -3.21
CA ILE A 290 17.97 2.32 -3.12
C ILE A 290 18.51 3.74 -3.01
N LEU A 291 19.44 3.98 -2.08
CA LEU A 291 20.03 5.30 -1.85
C LEU A 291 20.86 5.80 -3.05
N ARG A 292 21.62 4.92 -3.71
CA ARG A 292 22.32 5.27 -4.97
C ARG A 292 21.33 5.64 -6.07
N CYS A 293 20.25 4.86 -6.24
CA CYS A 293 19.20 5.15 -7.22
C CYS A 293 18.54 6.50 -6.93
N ALA A 294 18.17 6.77 -5.67
CA ALA A 294 17.60 8.06 -5.28
C ALA A 294 18.55 9.23 -5.58
N PHE A 295 19.83 9.08 -5.26
CA PHE A 295 20.86 10.07 -5.59
C PHE A 295 20.95 10.32 -7.11
N TYR A 296 20.96 9.27 -7.93
CA TYR A 296 20.99 9.41 -9.39
C TYR A 296 19.72 10.06 -9.95
N VAL A 297 18.54 9.72 -9.43
CA VAL A 297 17.28 10.36 -9.83
C VAL A 297 17.30 11.85 -9.50
N ILE A 298 17.75 12.22 -8.29
CA ILE A 298 17.89 13.63 -7.91
C ILE A 298 18.88 14.35 -8.83
N LEU A 299 20.04 13.73 -9.09
CA LEU A 299 21.07 14.30 -9.96
C LEU A 299 20.58 14.49 -11.41
N ILE A 300 19.92 13.48 -11.99
CA ILE A 300 19.33 13.55 -13.33
C ILE A 300 18.24 14.61 -13.37
N SER A 301 17.35 14.65 -12.38
CA SER A 301 16.29 15.66 -12.30
C SER A 301 16.89 17.07 -12.26
N CYS A 302 17.87 17.31 -11.38
CA CYS A 302 18.59 18.58 -11.32
C CYS A 302 19.25 18.92 -12.65
N SER A 303 19.84 17.94 -13.34
CA SER A 303 20.48 18.14 -14.64
C SER A 303 19.47 18.50 -15.73
N LEU A 304 18.34 17.80 -15.80
CA LEU A 304 17.25 18.08 -16.75
C LEU A 304 16.66 19.48 -16.52
N PHE A 305 16.47 19.89 -15.26
CA PHE A 305 16.05 21.25 -14.93
C PHE A 305 17.07 22.31 -15.35
N VAL A 306 18.37 22.04 -15.20
CA VAL A 306 19.42 22.96 -15.67
C VAL A 306 19.41 23.06 -17.21
N LEU A 307 19.10 21.97 -17.91
CA LEU A 307 19.07 21.92 -19.38
C LEU A 307 17.79 22.52 -19.98
N SER A 308 16.66 22.55 -19.28
CA SER A 308 15.36 22.99 -19.83
C SER A 308 15.27 24.50 -20.11
N GLN A 309 16.25 25.30 -19.68
CA GLN A 309 16.29 26.76 -19.83
C GLN A 309 15.01 27.52 -19.40
N GLN A 310 14.17 26.94 -18.54
CA GLN A 310 13.01 27.65 -18.03
C GLN A 310 13.43 28.86 -17.19
N GLU A 311 12.71 29.97 -17.36
CA GLU A 311 12.77 31.08 -16.41
C GLU A 311 12.47 30.54 -14.99
N HIS A 312 13.25 30.98 -14.00
CA HIS A 312 13.18 30.51 -12.60
C HIS A 312 13.66 29.08 -12.30
N TYR A 313 14.48 28.45 -13.17
CA TYR A 313 15.03 27.09 -12.97
C TYR A 313 15.58 26.82 -11.55
N GLY A 314 16.34 27.78 -10.98
CA GLY A 314 17.00 27.59 -9.69
C GLY A 314 16.00 27.45 -8.54
N ILE A 315 14.87 28.14 -8.62
CA ILE A 315 13.83 28.07 -7.60
C ILE A 315 13.08 26.74 -7.72
N LYS A 316 12.70 26.32 -8.94
CA LYS A 316 12.03 25.02 -9.16
C LYS A 316 12.86 23.82 -8.70
N ILE A 317 14.17 23.85 -8.92
CA ILE A 317 15.09 22.83 -8.34
C ILE A 317 15.05 22.90 -6.81
N GLY A 318 15.07 24.10 -6.23
CA GLY A 318 14.93 24.30 -4.80
C GLY A 318 13.63 23.72 -4.24
N VAL A 319 12.51 23.93 -4.95
CA VAL A 319 11.20 23.33 -4.62
C VAL A 319 11.26 21.80 -4.69
N ALA A 320 11.81 21.24 -5.77
CA ALA A 320 11.96 19.80 -5.93
C ALA A 320 12.79 19.17 -4.80
N LEU A 321 13.92 19.79 -4.46
CA LEU A 321 14.76 19.35 -3.33
C LEU A 321 14.02 19.53 -2.00
N GLY A 322 13.22 20.58 -1.86
CA GLY A 322 12.37 20.83 -0.70
C GLY A 322 11.39 19.68 -0.43
N VAL A 323 10.76 19.13 -1.47
CA VAL A 323 9.87 17.96 -1.35
C VAL A 323 10.62 16.74 -0.78
N TRP A 324 11.87 16.51 -1.19
CA TRP A 324 12.71 15.42 -0.64
C TRP A 324 13.23 15.70 0.77
N ILE A 325 13.52 16.97 1.09
CA ILE A 325 14.02 17.38 2.41
C ILE A 325 12.94 17.23 3.48
N GLN A 326 11.67 17.53 3.16
CA GLN A 326 10.54 17.43 4.08
C GLN A 326 10.48 16.08 4.85
N PRO A 327 10.43 14.90 4.20
CA PRO A 327 10.41 13.63 4.91
C PRO A 327 11.72 13.34 5.66
N CYS A 328 12.85 13.84 5.17
CA CYS A 328 14.14 13.69 5.88
C CYS A 328 14.14 14.40 7.22
N ILE A 329 13.53 15.59 7.30
CA ILE A 329 13.37 16.34 8.56
C ILE A 329 12.49 15.55 9.52
N VAL A 330 11.35 15.03 9.07
CA VAL A 330 10.45 14.24 9.92
C VAL A 330 11.15 12.98 10.44
N LEU A 331 11.84 12.23 9.57
CA LEU A 331 12.61 11.05 9.98
C LEU A 331 13.78 11.39 10.91
N TYR A 332 14.42 12.54 10.74
CA TYR A 332 15.46 12.98 11.66
C TYR A 332 14.93 13.13 13.09
N PHE A 333 13.76 13.75 13.28
CA PHE A 333 13.17 13.89 14.61
C PHE A 333 12.60 12.56 15.12
N VAL A 334 11.69 11.96 14.37
CA VAL A 334 10.93 10.77 14.80
C VAL A 334 11.84 9.56 15.00
N TRP A 335 12.81 9.35 14.12
CA TRP A 335 13.72 8.21 14.20
C TRP A 335 15.09 8.61 14.76
N TRP A 336 15.87 9.42 14.05
CA TRP A 336 17.29 9.61 14.37
C TRP A 336 17.54 10.19 15.77
N ARG A 337 16.73 11.17 16.17
CA ARG A 337 16.89 11.91 17.42
C ARG A 337 16.40 11.14 18.65
N TRP A 338 15.29 10.41 18.53
CA TRP A 338 14.62 9.79 19.68
C TRP A 338 14.64 8.26 19.70
N ASN A 339 14.59 7.61 18.54
CA ASN A 339 14.31 6.17 18.45
C ASN A 339 15.29 5.39 17.54
N ARG A 340 16.50 5.93 17.29
CA ARG A 340 17.48 5.36 16.36
C ARG A 340 17.97 3.94 16.67
N PHE A 341 17.70 3.45 17.87
CA PHE A 341 18.08 2.11 18.32
C PHE A 341 16.89 1.15 18.40
N ASP A 342 15.66 1.64 18.29
CA ASP A 342 14.45 0.80 18.28
C ASP A 342 14.25 0.15 16.91
N ILE A 343 14.62 0.87 15.84
CA ILE A 343 14.58 0.44 14.45
C ILE A 343 15.87 0.85 13.74
N SER A 344 16.42 -0.04 12.90
CA SER A 344 17.65 0.25 12.16
C SER A 344 17.42 1.24 11.04
N PHE A 345 18.51 1.90 10.63
CA PHE A 345 18.49 2.75 9.44
C PHE A 345 18.11 1.97 8.17
N ASP A 346 18.52 0.70 8.09
CA ASP A 346 18.20 -0.19 6.98
C ASP A 346 16.68 -0.38 6.82
N ALA A 347 15.98 -0.65 7.94
CA ALA A 347 14.53 -0.78 7.95
C ALA A 347 13.83 0.52 7.54
N VAL A 348 14.28 1.66 8.07
CA VAL A 348 13.70 2.98 7.73
C VAL A 348 13.79 3.26 6.23
N ILE A 349 14.93 2.99 5.59
CA ILE A 349 15.10 3.16 4.14
C ILE A 349 14.16 2.24 3.37
N LYS A 350 14.07 0.96 3.75
CA LYS A 350 13.22 -0.02 3.07
C LYS A 350 11.73 0.30 3.21
N TYR A 351 11.28 0.69 4.40
CA TYR A 351 9.90 1.13 4.60
C TYR A 351 9.60 2.40 3.79
N PHE A 352 10.47 3.40 3.83
CA PHE A 352 10.31 4.60 3.00
C PHE A 352 10.22 4.28 1.51
N ALA A 353 11.14 3.43 1.01
CA ALA A 353 11.13 3.01 -0.39
C ALA A 353 9.87 2.19 -0.75
N SER A 354 9.38 1.36 0.17
CA SER A 354 8.12 0.62 0.02
C SER A 354 6.96 1.57 -0.23
N GLY A 355 6.77 2.59 0.62
CA GLY A 355 5.71 3.57 0.39
C GLY A 355 5.88 4.40 -0.89
N TYR A 356 7.11 4.86 -1.16
CA TYR A 356 7.41 5.71 -2.32
C TYR A 356 7.23 5.00 -3.66
N VAL A 357 7.73 3.75 -3.77
CA VAL A 357 7.74 3.00 -5.04
C VAL A 357 6.54 2.07 -5.14
N ILE A 358 6.33 1.23 -4.13
CA ILE A 358 5.31 0.18 -4.15
C ILE A 358 3.95 0.79 -3.81
N GLY A 359 3.88 1.56 -2.73
CA GLY A 359 2.65 2.12 -2.21
C GLY A 359 1.95 3.02 -3.23
N VAL A 360 2.62 4.07 -3.69
CA VAL A 360 2.01 4.99 -4.66
C VAL A 360 1.59 4.27 -5.94
N PHE A 361 2.41 3.36 -6.45
CA PHE A 361 2.06 2.60 -7.65
C PHE A 361 0.81 1.74 -7.44
N GLN A 362 0.69 1.09 -6.28
CA GLN A 362 -0.48 0.29 -5.94
C GLN A 362 -1.74 1.13 -5.76
N ALA A 363 -1.64 2.26 -5.05
CA ALA A 363 -2.76 3.19 -4.86
C ALA A 363 -3.24 3.71 -6.21
N PHE A 364 -2.34 4.22 -7.04
CA PHE A 364 -2.65 4.69 -8.39
C PHE A 364 -3.32 3.61 -9.26
N MET A 365 -2.84 2.36 -9.22
CA MET A 365 -3.47 1.26 -9.95
C MET A 365 -4.89 0.98 -9.47
N VAL A 366 -5.09 0.90 -8.16
CA VAL A 366 -6.41 0.60 -7.57
C VAL A 366 -7.38 1.75 -7.81
N GLU A 367 -6.94 2.98 -7.61
CA GLU A 367 -7.70 4.20 -7.91
C GLU A 367 -8.07 4.28 -9.38
N THR A 368 -7.15 4.00 -10.30
CA THR A 368 -7.46 3.99 -11.75
C THR A 368 -8.50 2.93 -12.08
N ILE A 369 -8.40 1.72 -11.51
CA ILE A 369 -9.38 0.66 -11.74
C ILE A 369 -10.75 1.05 -11.20
N MET A 370 -10.80 1.66 -10.01
CA MET A 370 -12.04 2.07 -9.38
C MET A 370 -12.63 3.35 -10.00
N SER A 371 -11.82 4.20 -10.64
CA SER A 371 -12.25 5.46 -11.23
C SER A 371 -12.95 5.27 -12.58
N ILE A 372 -12.64 4.18 -13.30
CA ILE A 372 -13.32 3.83 -14.57
C ILE A 372 -14.84 3.65 -14.39
N PRO A 373 -15.36 2.72 -13.56
CA PRO A 373 -16.80 2.53 -13.41
C PRO A 373 -17.47 3.77 -12.82
N TYR A 374 -16.75 4.48 -11.94
CA TYR A 374 -17.20 5.70 -11.32
C TYR A 374 -17.35 6.87 -12.32
N GLY A 375 -16.39 7.03 -13.23
CA GLY A 375 -16.45 7.99 -14.32
C GLY A 375 -17.55 7.67 -15.35
N VAL A 376 -17.76 6.38 -15.66
CA VAL A 376 -18.88 5.94 -16.51
C VAL A 376 -20.22 6.30 -15.86
N PHE A 377 -20.38 6.04 -14.57
CA PHE A 377 -21.61 6.38 -13.84
C PHE A 377 -21.87 7.90 -13.89
N ALA A 378 -20.85 8.71 -13.56
CA ALA A 378 -20.97 10.17 -13.61
C ALA A 378 -21.30 10.69 -15.02
N THR A 379 -20.72 10.09 -16.06
CA THR A 379 -20.99 10.46 -17.46
C THR A 379 -22.44 10.15 -17.84
N ILE A 380 -22.97 8.99 -17.43
CA ILE A 380 -24.37 8.61 -17.68
C ILE A 380 -25.32 9.58 -16.98
N GLU A 381 -25.03 9.91 -15.71
CA GLU A 381 -25.82 10.84 -14.93
C GLU A 381 -25.85 12.24 -15.57
N LEU A 382 -24.68 12.80 -15.88
CA LEU A 382 -24.56 14.09 -16.56
C LEU A 382 -25.30 14.09 -17.91
N SER A 383 -25.13 13.02 -18.71
CA SER A 383 -25.80 12.89 -20.00
C SER A 383 -27.32 12.84 -19.85
N SER A 384 -27.83 12.12 -18.84
CA SER A 384 -29.27 12.02 -18.60
C SER A 384 -29.89 13.36 -18.19
N GLU A 385 -29.14 14.14 -17.40
CA GLU A 385 -29.58 15.45 -16.93
C GLU A 385 -29.62 16.45 -18.08
N VAL A 386 -28.54 16.55 -18.85
CA VAL A 386 -28.46 17.41 -20.03
C VAL A 386 -29.58 17.08 -21.01
N VAL A 387 -29.88 15.80 -21.25
CA VAL A 387 -31.00 15.40 -22.11
C VAL A 387 -32.36 15.83 -21.55
N SER A 388 -32.56 15.79 -20.23
CA SER A 388 -33.82 16.22 -19.62
C SER A 388 -34.06 17.74 -19.68
N GLU A 389 -33.01 18.55 -19.55
CA GLU A 389 -33.11 20.01 -19.65
C GLU A 389 -33.20 20.46 -21.11
N VAL A 390 -32.37 19.90 -22.00
CA VAL A 390 -32.36 20.20 -23.44
C VAL A 390 -33.66 19.75 -24.12
N GLY A 391 -34.23 18.61 -23.71
CA GLY A 391 -35.47 18.07 -24.26
C GLY A 391 -36.69 18.97 -24.09
N GLN A 392 -36.61 20.00 -23.24
CA GLN A 392 -37.67 20.98 -23.06
C GLN A 392 -37.49 22.25 -23.91
N ASN A 393 -36.26 22.61 -24.28
CA ASN A 393 -35.93 23.84 -25.01
C ASN A 393 -34.84 23.55 -26.06
N ALA A 394 -35.23 23.22 -27.27
CA ALA A 394 -34.39 22.74 -28.37
C ALA A 394 -33.10 23.58 -28.65
N THR A 395 -32.06 23.33 -27.88
CA THR A 395 -30.68 23.79 -28.05
C THR A 395 -29.79 22.56 -28.06
N ASP A 396 -28.70 22.55 -28.82
CA ASP A 396 -27.76 21.42 -28.85
C ASP A 396 -27.16 21.24 -27.43
N PRO A 397 -27.09 20.01 -26.88
CA PRO A 397 -26.40 19.71 -25.62
C PRO A 397 -25.01 20.35 -25.48
N THR A 398 -24.29 20.48 -26.59
CA THR A 398 -22.99 21.15 -26.64
C THR A 398 -23.10 22.63 -26.29
N THR A 399 -24.03 23.36 -26.93
CA THR A 399 -24.31 24.78 -26.65
C THR A 399 -24.77 25.01 -25.21
N TYR A 400 -25.47 24.05 -24.60
CA TYR A 400 -25.87 24.16 -23.20
C TYR A 400 -24.65 24.13 -22.25
N LEU A 401 -23.70 23.24 -22.52
CA LEU A 401 -22.48 23.06 -21.72
C LEU A 401 -21.43 24.16 -21.98
N GLU A 402 -21.47 24.83 -23.14
CA GLU A 402 -20.61 25.98 -23.44
C GLU A 402 -20.90 27.21 -22.56
N ASP A 403 -22.15 27.36 -22.09
CA ASP A 403 -22.49 28.44 -21.16
C ASP A 403 -22.13 28.06 -19.73
N ARG A 404 -21.04 28.65 -19.22
CA ARG A 404 -20.56 28.48 -17.84
C ARG A 404 -21.62 28.75 -16.79
N LYS A 405 -22.58 29.66 -17.04
CA LYS A 405 -23.67 29.92 -16.10
C LYS A 405 -24.62 28.75 -15.99
N ASN A 406 -24.87 28.04 -17.09
CA ASN A 406 -25.68 26.83 -17.08
C ASN A 406 -24.95 25.72 -16.32
N VAL A 407 -23.65 25.56 -16.53
CA VAL A 407 -22.83 24.60 -15.76
C VAL A 407 -22.84 24.93 -14.27
N ALA A 408 -22.62 26.19 -13.89
CA ALA A 408 -22.66 26.63 -12.50
C ALA A 408 -24.03 26.37 -11.85
N LYS A 409 -25.10 26.71 -12.58
CA LYS A 409 -26.49 26.46 -12.15
C LYS A 409 -26.74 24.98 -11.95
N MET A 410 -26.37 24.14 -12.91
CA MET A 410 -26.50 22.68 -12.82
C MET A 410 -25.73 22.14 -11.60
N MET A 411 -24.47 22.54 -11.42
CA MET A 411 -23.68 22.15 -10.24
C MET A 411 -24.39 22.56 -8.95
N LYS A 412 -24.91 23.78 -8.87
CA LYS A 412 -25.65 24.29 -7.71
C LYS A 412 -26.96 23.56 -7.45
N ASP A 413 -27.73 23.27 -8.50
CA ASP A 413 -29.02 22.56 -8.41
C ASP A 413 -28.80 21.10 -7.96
N TYR A 414 -27.69 20.49 -8.36
CA TYR A 414 -27.30 19.12 -8.03
C TYR A 414 -26.16 19.02 -7.01
N TRP A 415 -26.02 20.00 -6.11
CA TRP A 415 -24.91 20.03 -5.16
C TRP A 415 -24.86 18.79 -4.25
N GLY A 416 -26.03 18.21 -3.91
CA GLY A 416 -26.11 17.03 -3.04
C GLY A 416 -25.57 15.76 -3.70
N VAL A 417 -25.84 15.58 -4.99
CA VAL A 417 -25.29 14.48 -5.81
C VAL A 417 -23.79 14.67 -5.97
N ASN A 418 -23.34 15.88 -6.31
CA ASN A 418 -21.92 16.20 -6.41
C ASN A 418 -21.20 16.01 -5.07
N ALA A 419 -21.81 16.38 -3.94
CA ALA A 419 -21.24 16.13 -2.62
C ALA A 419 -21.13 14.62 -2.32
N LEU A 420 -22.13 13.81 -2.71
CA LEU A 420 -22.02 12.35 -2.58
C LEU A 420 -20.91 11.78 -3.48
N TYR A 421 -20.78 12.31 -4.69
CA TYR A 421 -19.69 11.99 -5.62
C TYR A 421 -18.36 12.29 -4.93
N LEU A 422 -18.11 13.53 -4.51
CA LEU A 422 -16.89 13.92 -3.80
C LEU A 422 -16.65 13.10 -2.53
N PHE A 423 -17.70 12.71 -1.80
CA PHE A 423 -17.58 11.82 -0.63
C PHE A 423 -17.03 10.44 -1.01
N VAL A 424 -17.54 9.83 -2.08
CA VAL A 424 -17.02 8.54 -2.58
C VAL A 424 -15.56 8.68 -3.04
N GLY A 425 -15.24 9.77 -3.76
CA GLY A 425 -13.86 10.08 -4.15
C GLY A 425 -12.93 10.21 -2.94
N ALA A 426 -13.31 11.01 -1.95
CA ALA A 426 -12.49 11.26 -0.77
C ALA A 426 -12.36 10.04 0.15
N PHE A 427 -13.47 9.41 0.55
CA PHE A 427 -13.42 8.34 1.56
C PHE A 427 -13.07 6.98 1.01
N ILE A 428 -13.56 6.63 -0.18
CA ILE A 428 -13.43 5.28 -0.74
C ILE A 428 -12.23 5.22 -1.67
N MET A 429 -12.10 6.17 -2.60
CA MET A 429 -11.06 6.14 -3.63
C MET A 429 -9.70 6.55 -3.06
N ALA A 430 -9.62 7.73 -2.43
CA ALA A 430 -8.37 8.24 -1.87
C ALA A 430 -8.11 7.60 -0.50
N ALA A 431 -8.83 8.01 0.54
CA ALA A 431 -8.50 7.65 1.91
C ALA A 431 -8.45 6.14 2.17
N PHE A 432 -9.49 5.38 1.81
CA PHE A 432 -9.51 3.95 2.09
C PHE A 432 -8.40 3.19 1.34
N VAL A 433 -8.25 3.40 0.04
CA VAL A 433 -7.22 2.71 -0.77
C VAL A 433 -5.84 3.05 -0.24
N GLU A 434 -5.54 4.33 -0.06
CA GLU A 434 -4.22 4.75 0.39
C GLU A 434 -3.89 4.23 1.80
N GLU A 435 -4.82 4.32 2.75
CA GLU A 435 -4.59 3.85 4.12
C GLU A 435 -4.37 2.33 4.16
N VAL A 436 -5.10 1.57 3.34
CA VAL A 436 -4.90 0.11 3.18
C VAL A 436 -3.51 -0.18 2.59
N VAL A 437 -3.14 0.54 1.52
CA VAL A 437 -1.86 0.36 0.85
C VAL A 437 -0.69 0.71 1.77
N LYS A 438 -0.78 1.82 2.53
CA LYS A 438 0.25 2.21 3.52
C LYS A 438 0.41 1.17 4.62
N TYR A 439 -0.69 0.62 5.13
CA TYR A 439 -0.67 -0.49 6.08
C TYR A 439 0.12 -1.69 5.51
N TYR A 440 -0.14 -2.06 4.25
CA TYR A 440 0.55 -3.17 3.62
C TYR A 440 2.00 -2.86 3.22
N CYS A 441 2.35 -1.62 2.92
CA CYS A 441 3.75 -1.22 2.68
C CYS A 441 4.63 -1.47 3.91
N TYR A 442 4.07 -1.32 5.11
CA TYR A 442 4.72 -1.75 6.35
C TYR A 442 4.68 -3.28 6.52
N TRP A 443 3.51 -3.90 6.37
CA TRP A 443 3.36 -5.34 6.65
C TRP A 443 4.18 -6.25 5.74
N THR A 444 4.38 -5.86 4.49
CA THR A 444 5.07 -6.67 3.46
C THR A 444 6.58 -6.72 3.63
N ILE A 445 7.18 -5.71 4.25
CA ILE A 445 8.62 -5.62 4.43
C ILE A 445 8.98 -6.33 5.73
N GLU A 446 9.46 -7.56 5.59
CA GLU A 446 10.00 -8.35 6.68
C GLU A 446 11.42 -7.89 7.00
N MET A 447 11.68 -7.52 8.25
CA MET A 447 13.00 -7.12 8.71
C MET A 447 13.60 -8.13 9.70
N PRO A 448 14.93 -8.33 9.70
CA PRO A 448 15.57 -9.27 10.62
C PRO A 448 15.34 -8.92 12.10
N GLU A 449 15.16 -7.65 12.44
CA GLU A 449 14.80 -7.19 13.78
C GLU A 449 13.49 -7.82 14.27
N GLN A 450 12.49 -7.97 13.41
CA GLN A 450 11.20 -8.53 13.80
C GLN A 450 11.28 -10.05 14.06
N ILE A 451 12.18 -10.74 13.35
CA ILE A 451 12.33 -12.19 13.41
C ILE A 451 13.24 -12.60 14.58
N TYR A 452 14.41 -11.97 14.68
CA TYR A 452 15.50 -12.45 15.51
C TYR A 452 15.62 -11.73 16.86
N ASP A 453 14.95 -10.59 17.03
CA ASP A 453 15.10 -9.75 18.23
C ASP A 453 13.91 -9.87 19.19
N THR A 454 13.70 -11.09 19.68
CA THR A 454 12.67 -11.40 20.69
C THR A 454 12.97 -10.77 22.05
N GLN A 455 14.18 -10.24 22.26
CA GLN A 455 14.63 -9.65 23.52
C GLN A 455 14.30 -8.16 23.66
N LYS A 456 13.81 -7.51 22.59
CA LYS A 456 13.39 -6.10 22.68
C LYS A 456 12.25 -5.92 23.66
N SER A 457 12.34 -4.88 24.48
CA SER A 457 11.22 -4.45 25.31
C SER A 457 9.99 -4.16 24.45
N LYS A 458 8.79 -4.39 24.99
CA LYS A 458 7.53 -4.09 24.29
C LYS A 458 7.43 -2.64 23.82
N ILE A 459 8.05 -1.70 24.56
CA ILE A 459 8.12 -0.29 24.18
C ILE A 459 8.99 -0.11 22.91
N SER A 460 10.16 -0.76 22.87
CA SER A 460 11.04 -0.71 21.69
C SER A 460 10.37 -1.33 20.47
N GLN A 461 9.67 -2.46 20.65
CA GLN A 461 8.85 -3.07 19.60
C GLN A 461 7.72 -2.14 19.14
N ALA A 462 7.07 -1.43 20.06
CA ALA A 462 6.01 -0.48 19.71
C ALA A 462 6.55 0.69 18.89
N ASN A 463 7.68 1.27 19.31
CA ASN A 463 8.39 2.31 18.57
C ASN A 463 8.78 1.83 17.18
N TYR A 464 9.28 0.59 17.05
CA TYR A 464 9.60 -0.02 15.76
C TYR A 464 8.38 -0.01 14.82
N VAL A 465 7.21 -0.46 15.28
CA VAL A 465 5.98 -0.50 14.49
C VAL A 465 5.59 0.90 14.03
N THR A 466 5.52 1.86 14.95
CA THR A 466 5.15 3.25 14.62
C THR A 466 6.11 3.87 13.61
N ILE A 467 7.42 3.74 13.81
CA ILE A 467 8.41 4.35 12.91
C ILE A 467 8.40 3.67 11.55
N GLY A 468 8.23 2.34 11.49
CA GLY A 468 8.11 1.61 10.22
C GLY A 468 6.92 2.10 9.40
N MET A 469 5.74 2.21 10.01
CA MET A 469 4.53 2.72 9.35
C MET A 469 4.66 4.19 8.94
N VAL A 470 5.20 5.05 9.82
CA VAL A 470 5.46 6.46 9.51
C VAL A 470 6.47 6.60 8.38
N SER A 471 7.52 5.78 8.34
CA SER A 471 8.52 5.80 7.26
C SER A 471 7.90 5.43 5.92
N ALA A 472 7.08 4.37 5.87
CA ALA A 472 6.34 4.01 4.66
C ALA A 472 5.39 5.13 4.21
N SER A 473 4.65 5.70 5.15
CA SER A 473 3.74 6.81 4.87
C SER A 473 4.45 8.07 4.37
N LEU A 474 5.65 8.38 4.89
CA LEU A 474 6.47 9.49 4.39
C LEU A 474 6.99 9.23 2.98
N GLY A 475 7.30 7.98 2.64
CA GLY A 475 7.63 7.60 1.27
C GLY A 475 6.48 7.87 0.33
N PHE A 476 5.27 7.45 0.72
CA PHE A 476 4.04 7.68 -0.02
C PHE A 476 3.78 9.19 -0.23
N ALA A 477 3.72 9.95 0.87
CA ALA A 477 3.46 11.39 0.85
C ALA A 477 4.53 12.19 0.09
N CYS A 478 5.80 11.77 0.12
CA CYS A 478 6.86 12.42 -0.65
C CYS A 478 6.53 12.41 -2.15
N LYS A 479 6.09 11.26 -2.67
CA LYS A 479 5.76 11.12 -4.08
C LYS A 479 4.49 11.87 -4.46
N GLU A 480 3.48 11.83 -3.60
CA GLU A 480 2.23 12.55 -3.79
C GLU A 480 2.43 14.07 -3.73
N ASN A 481 3.23 14.57 -2.78
CA ASN A 481 3.58 15.98 -2.69
C ASN A 481 4.30 16.48 -3.95
N MET A 482 5.08 15.64 -4.64
CA MET A 482 5.65 16.03 -5.94
C MET A 482 4.56 16.32 -6.95
N GLN A 483 3.47 15.54 -6.97
CA GLN A 483 2.37 15.78 -7.89
C GLN A 483 1.68 17.11 -7.58
N TYR A 484 1.29 17.35 -6.33
CA TYR A 484 0.63 18.61 -5.97
C TYR A 484 1.51 19.85 -6.16
N VAL A 485 2.77 19.76 -5.76
CA VAL A 485 3.68 20.92 -5.82
C VAL A 485 3.96 21.34 -7.26
N PHE A 486 4.03 20.40 -8.20
CA PHE A 486 4.32 20.69 -9.61
C PHE A 486 3.08 20.80 -10.52
N GLN A 487 1.87 20.84 -9.95
CA GLN A 487 0.64 21.15 -10.69
C GLN A 487 0.44 22.65 -10.94
N SER A 488 1.05 23.53 -10.13
CA SER A 488 0.92 24.98 -10.36
C SER A 488 1.89 25.47 -11.43
N GLN A 489 1.43 26.43 -12.24
CA GLN A 489 2.29 27.19 -13.17
C GLN A 489 3.15 28.24 -12.45
N TYR A 490 2.74 28.66 -11.25
CA TYR A 490 3.38 29.74 -10.50
C TYR A 490 4.23 29.21 -9.36
N VAL A 491 5.53 29.54 -9.38
CA VAL A 491 6.52 29.14 -8.35
C VAL A 491 6.10 29.55 -6.94
N GLY A 492 5.38 30.67 -6.79
CA GLY A 492 4.85 31.11 -5.49
C GLY A 492 3.87 30.10 -4.89
N ASP A 493 2.98 29.55 -5.71
CA ASP A 493 2.00 28.54 -5.30
C ASP A 493 2.67 27.18 -5.09
N GLU A 494 3.68 26.83 -5.90
CA GLU A 494 4.49 25.62 -5.67
C GLU A 494 5.15 25.66 -4.28
N LEU A 495 5.81 26.78 -3.94
CA LEU A 495 6.46 26.99 -2.64
C LEU A 495 5.47 26.97 -1.49
N LEU A 496 4.32 27.61 -1.68
CA LEU A 496 3.27 27.65 -0.68
C LEU A 496 2.66 26.28 -0.46
N THR A 497 2.36 25.54 -1.52
CA THR A 497 1.85 24.16 -1.46
C THR A 497 2.84 23.27 -0.73
N LEU A 498 4.13 23.36 -1.06
CA LEU A 498 5.20 22.64 -0.36
C LEU A 498 5.23 22.99 1.14
N PHE A 499 5.14 24.27 1.49
CA PHE A 499 5.12 24.72 2.88
C PHE A 499 3.89 24.20 3.64
N LEU A 500 2.70 24.33 3.05
CA LEU A 500 1.45 23.89 3.66
C LEU A 500 1.40 22.38 3.83
N ARG A 501 1.80 21.60 2.82
CA ARG A 501 1.91 20.13 2.90
C ARG A 501 3.01 19.70 3.89
N SER A 502 4.02 20.54 4.14
CA SER A 502 5.02 20.33 5.20
C SER A 502 4.46 20.50 6.61
N LEU A 503 3.56 21.47 6.81
CA LEU A 503 2.88 21.67 8.09
C LEU A 503 1.76 20.66 8.32
N LEU A 504 1.00 20.34 7.27
CA LEU A 504 -0.16 19.46 7.29
C LEU A 504 0.25 18.04 6.90
N ALA A 505 1.17 17.44 7.67
CA ALA A 505 1.69 16.09 7.44
C ALA A 505 0.64 15.00 7.77
N LEU A 506 -0.44 14.95 6.99
CA LEU A 506 -1.60 14.09 7.19
C LEU A 506 -1.24 12.60 7.11
N HIS A 507 -0.55 12.15 6.05
CA HIS A 507 -0.22 10.73 5.88
C HIS A 507 0.64 10.19 7.05
N PRO A 508 1.73 10.87 7.50
CA PRO A 508 2.48 10.42 8.68
C PRO A 508 1.63 10.35 9.95
N LEU A 509 0.70 11.29 10.14
CA LEU A 509 -0.22 11.29 11.28
C LEU A 509 -1.21 10.11 11.22
N CYS A 510 -1.83 9.87 10.06
CA CYS A 510 -2.70 8.72 9.81
C CYS A 510 -1.97 7.40 10.07
N ALA A 511 -0.75 7.24 9.57
CA ALA A 511 0.07 6.05 9.82
C ALA A 511 0.45 5.88 11.31
N ALA A 512 0.72 6.98 12.02
CA ALA A 512 0.95 6.95 13.46
C ALA A 512 -0.31 6.49 14.21
N ILE A 513 -1.50 6.96 13.80
CA ILE A 513 -2.79 6.52 14.35
C ILE A 513 -3.04 5.03 14.08
N GLN A 514 -2.82 4.55 12.85
CA GLN A 514 -2.94 3.13 12.52
C GLN A 514 -1.99 2.28 13.37
N SER A 515 -0.75 2.74 13.59
CA SER A 515 0.25 2.00 14.36
C SER A 515 -0.21 1.67 15.78
N LEU A 516 -1.07 2.50 16.39
CA LEU A 516 -1.65 2.22 17.70
C LEU A 516 -2.48 0.94 17.68
N GLY A 517 -3.27 0.73 16.62
CA GLY A 517 -4.05 -0.48 16.44
C GLY A 517 -3.17 -1.71 16.19
N VAL A 518 -2.11 -1.55 15.38
CA VAL A 518 -1.13 -2.62 15.12
C VAL A 518 -0.40 -3.03 16.40
N ILE A 519 0.08 -2.08 17.20
CA ILE A 519 0.73 -2.34 18.50
C ILE A 519 -0.22 -3.07 19.45
N LYS A 520 -1.48 -2.63 19.51
CA LYS A 520 -2.49 -3.26 20.36
C LYS A 520 -2.75 -4.71 19.95
N ARG A 521 -2.79 -4.99 18.65
CA ARG A 521 -2.95 -6.34 18.11
C ARG A 521 -1.71 -7.21 18.33
N ASP A 522 -0.55 -6.75 17.87
CA ASP A 522 0.63 -7.60 17.67
C ASP A 522 1.53 -7.67 18.91
N ILE A 523 1.56 -6.61 19.72
CA ILE A 523 2.44 -6.51 20.91
C ILE A 523 1.66 -6.74 22.20
N LEU A 524 0.45 -6.19 22.29
CA LEU A 524 -0.43 -6.42 23.45
C LEU A 524 -1.30 -7.67 23.30
N GLY A 525 -1.33 -8.30 22.11
CA GLY A 525 -2.06 -9.54 21.87
C GLY A 525 -3.58 -9.39 21.93
N ASP A 526 -4.11 -8.19 21.67
CA ASP A 526 -5.55 -7.93 21.72
C ASP A 526 -6.24 -8.34 20.40
N PRO A 527 -6.99 -9.47 20.37
CA PRO A 527 -7.63 -9.96 19.17
C PRO A 527 -8.77 -9.06 18.69
N SER A 528 -9.25 -8.13 19.53
CA SER A 528 -10.29 -7.19 19.15
C SER A 528 -9.79 -6.07 18.22
N SER A 529 -8.48 -5.96 17.99
CA SER A 529 -7.89 -4.95 17.11
C SER A 529 -7.77 -5.50 15.68
N SER A 530 -8.91 -5.76 15.05
CA SER A 530 -9.00 -6.23 13.66
C SER A 530 -8.56 -5.16 12.64
N LEU A 531 -8.27 -5.57 11.40
CA LEU A 531 -7.77 -4.64 10.37
C LEU A 531 -8.70 -3.44 10.15
N GLY A 532 -10.01 -3.66 10.08
CA GLY A 532 -10.97 -2.57 9.91
C GLY A 532 -10.88 -1.54 11.04
N ARG A 533 -10.68 -1.98 12.28
CA ARG A 533 -10.52 -1.10 13.45
C ARG A 533 -9.19 -0.37 13.48
N ILE A 534 -8.15 -0.95 12.87
CA ILE A 534 -6.84 -0.32 12.69
C ILE A 534 -6.94 0.83 11.68
N LEU A 535 -7.61 0.59 10.54
CA LEU A 535 -7.69 1.53 9.43
C LEU A 535 -8.72 2.64 9.65
N LEU A 536 -9.89 2.31 10.22
CA LEU A 536 -11.05 3.20 10.26
C LEU A 536 -10.75 4.61 10.80
N PRO A 537 -10.02 4.81 11.92
CA PRO A 537 -9.74 6.14 12.42
C PRO A 537 -8.90 6.98 11.45
N ALA A 538 -7.94 6.36 10.76
CA ALA A 538 -7.10 7.01 9.77
C ALA A 538 -7.91 7.35 8.50
N VAL A 539 -8.75 6.42 8.02
CA VAL A 539 -9.64 6.65 6.87
C VAL A 539 -10.63 7.77 7.14
N ILE A 540 -11.19 7.84 8.35
CA ILE A 540 -12.11 8.94 8.72
C ILE A 540 -11.37 10.28 8.73
N LEU A 541 -10.19 10.34 9.35
CA LEU A 541 -9.41 11.59 9.42
C LEU A 541 -8.99 12.06 8.03
N HIS A 542 -8.45 11.14 7.22
CA HIS A 542 -7.96 11.42 5.88
C HIS A 542 -9.11 11.77 4.93
N GLY A 543 -10.14 10.92 4.85
CA GLY A 543 -11.28 11.15 3.96
C GLY A 543 -12.07 12.40 4.32
N ALA A 544 -12.17 12.76 5.62
CA ALA A 544 -12.81 14.01 6.01
C ALA A 544 -11.98 15.25 5.62
N PHE A 545 -10.64 15.16 5.69
CA PHE A 545 -9.74 16.20 5.20
C PHE A 545 -9.92 16.40 3.70
N ASP A 546 -9.81 15.33 2.91
CA ASP A 546 -9.95 15.39 1.44
C ASP A 546 -11.33 15.86 1.02
N PHE A 547 -12.38 15.32 1.65
CA PHE A 547 -13.76 15.69 1.34
C PHE A 547 -14.00 17.18 1.58
N ALA A 548 -13.48 17.72 2.68
CA ALA A 548 -13.63 19.14 2.98
C ALA A 548 -12.83 20.02 2.01
N GLU A 549 -11.62 19.60 1.61
CA GLU A 549 -10.81 20.28 0.60
C GLU A 549 -11.51 20.29 -0.77
N MET A 550 -11.99 19.12 -1.22
CA MET A 550 -12.72 18.97 -2.49
C MET A 550 -14.04 19.73 -2.50
N LEU A 551 -14.82 19.68 -1.43
CA LEU A 551 -16.11 20.38 -1.33
C LEU A 551 -15.92 21.89 -1.36
N LEU A 552 -14.89 22.39 -0.69
CA LEU A 552 -14.52 23.79 -0.72
C LEU A 552 -14.08 24.21 -2.14
N ALA A 553 -13.20 23.43 -2.78
CA ALA A 553 -12.75 23.69 -4.14
C ALA A 553 -13.94 23.71 -5.12
N TYR A 554 -14.88 22.79 -4.95
CA TYR A 554 -16.12 22.72 -5.71
C TYR A 554 -16.96 24.00 -5.60
N PHE A 555 -17.19 24.53 -4.39
CA PHE A 555 -17.95 25.77 -4.22
C PHE A 555 -17.22 27.02 -4.73
N LEU A 556 -15.89 27.07 -4.56
CA LEU A 556 -15.08 28.16 -5.14
C LEU A 556 -15.17 28.15 -6.66
N TYR A 557 -15.15 26.96 -7.27
CA TYR A 557 -15.30 26.80 -8.71
C TYR A 557 -16.68 27.23 -9.22
N ILE A 558 -17.77 26.91 -8.51
CA ILE A 558 -19.12 27.41 -8.86
C ILE A 558 -19.15 28.94 -8.86
N ASN A 559 -18.57 29.59 -7.84
CA ASN A 559 -18.57 31.06 -7.76
C ASN A 559 -17.78 31.68 -8.92
N ASP A 560 -16.64 31.09 -9.29
CA ASP A 560 -15.84 31.53 -10.43
C ASP A 560 -16.61 31.41 -11.76
N LEU A 561 -17.34 30.30 -11.96
CA LEU A 561 -18.22 30.13 -13.12
C LEU A 561 -19.36 31.15 -13.16
N GLU A 562 -19.94 31.50 -12.00
CA GLU A 562 -20.99 32.54 -11.90
C GLU A 562 -20.45 33.94 -12.25
N GLU A 563 -19.22 34.25 -11.82
CA GLU A 563 -18.57 35.56 -12.04
C GLU A 563 -18.11 35.77 -13.48
N GLN A 564 -17.51 34.76 -14.12
CA GLN A 564 -16.93 34.89 -15.47
C GLN A 564 -17.97 34.99 -16.60
N GLY A 565 -19.22 34.58 -16.36
CA GLY A 565 -20.34 34.72 -17.30
C GLY A 565 -20.18 34.01 -18.65
N THR A 566 -20.91 34.47 -19.68
CA THR A 566 -20.81 33.92 -21.05
C THR A 566 -19.44 34.21 -21.63
N PHE A 567 -18.85 33.28 -22.39
CA PHE A 567 -17.64 33.49 -23.19
C PHE A 567 -17.85 34.65 -24.19
N ALA A 568 -17.77 35.90 -23.72
CA ALA A 568 -17.61 37.02 -24.61
C ALA A 568 -16.19 36.86 -25.18
N PRO A 569 -16.03 36.67 -26.50
CA PRO A 569 -14.71 36.58 -27.09
C PRO A 569 -13.95 37.82 -26.65
N SER A 570 -12.86 37.60 -25.92
CA SER A 570 -12.00 38.59 -25.29
C SER A 570 -11.40 39.47 -26.38
N SER A 571 -12.19 40.44 -26.81
CA SER A 571 -11.76 41.50 -27.70
C SER A 571 -10.82 42.40 -26.91
N ALA A 572 -9.53 42.08 -27.05
CA ALA A 572 -8.38 42.92 -26.77
C ALA A 572 -8.15 43.38 -25.31
N GLN A 573 -7.25 42.64 -24.64
CA GLN A 573 -5.97 43.22 -24.18
C GLN A 573 -5.97 44.13 -22.94
N ASP A 574 -6.69 43.79 -21.87
CA ASP A 574 -6.47 44.44 -20.56
C ASP A 574 -5.52 43.60 -19.68
N THR A 575 -4.22 43.81 -19.85
CA THR A 575 -3.11 43.02 -19.25
C THR A 575 -2.81 43.36 -17.78
N GLY A 576 -3.77 43.91 -17.03
CA GLY A 576 -3.46 44.63 -15.78
C GLY A 576 -3.88 43.98 -14.47
N SER A 577 -4.98 43.24 -14.43
CA SER A 577 -5.56 42.77 -13.17
C SER A 577 -5.58 41.25 -13.09
N GLN A 578 -4.51 40.66 -12.59
CA GLN A 578 -4.58 39.27 -12.14
C GLN A 578 -5.62 39.19 -11.02
N PRO A 579 -6.66 38.32 -11.15
CA PRO A 579 -7.61 38.10 -10.08
C PRO A 579 -6.85 37.69 -8.82
N SER A 580 -7.22 38.28 -7.68
CA SER A 580 -6.51 38.12 -6.43
C SER A 580 -6.52 36.67 -5.96
N SER A 581 -5.40 35.96 -6.17
CA SER A 581 -5.13 34.57 -5.76
C SER A 581 -5.27 34.31 -4.26
N GLY A 582 -5.47 35.35 -3.43
CA GLY A 582 -5.52 35.25 -1.98
C GLY A 582 -6.71 34.47 -1.41
N ILE A 583 -7.86 34.40 -2.10
CA ILE A 583 -9.06 33.73 -1.56
C ILE A 583 -8.94 32.20 -1.64
N GLY A 584 -8.26 31.66 -2.66
CA GLY A 584 -8.09 30.21 -2.83
C GLY A 584 -7.20 29.55 -1.77
N ILE A 585 -6.27 30.31 -1.17
CA ILE A 585 -5.21 29.77 -0.30
C ILE A 585 -5.62 29.71 1.17
N VAL A 586 -6.36 30.70 1.68
CA VAL A 586 -6.65 30.80 3.13
C VAL A 586 -7.54 29.65 3.60
N SER A 587 -8.36 29.12 2.70
CA SER A 587 -9.40 28.16 3.05
C SER A 587 -8.88 26.70 3.24
N PRO A 588 -8.00 26.15 2.38
CA PRO A 588 -7.37 24.84 2.62
C PRO A 588 -6.51 24.79 3.90
N VAL A 589 -5.83 25.89 4.25
CA VAL A 589 -5.01 25.97 5.47
C VAL A 589 -5.87 25.90 6.73
N GLY A 590 -6.99 26.63 6.74
CA GLY A 590 -7.91 26.65 7.87
C GLY A 590 -8.53 25.28 8.12
N VAL A 591 -9.10 24.68 7.07
CA VAL A 591 -9.70 23.34 7.12
C VAL A 591 -8.65 22.30 7.51
N GLY A 592 -7.50 22.30 6.86
CA GLY A 592 -6.43 21.35 7.13
C GLY A 592 -5.86 21.47 8.54
N GLY A 593 -5.71 22.68 9.05
CA GLY A 593 -5.25 22.93 10.42
C GLY A 593 -6.18 22.32 11.47
N ILE A 594 -7.50 22.40 11.27
CA ILE A 594 -8.49 21.80 12.19
C ILE A 594 -8.33 20.28 12.24
N PHE A 595 -8.28 19.61 11.09
CA PHE A 595 -8.14 18.15 11.03
C PHE A 595 -6.79 17.70 11.62
N MET A 596 -5.70 18.42 11.36
CA MET A 596 -4.40 18.12 11.95
C MET A 596 -4.41 18.23 13.48
N ILE A 597 -5.04 19.27 14.05
CA ILE A 597 -5.17 19.42 15.51
C ILE A 597 -5.99 18.26 16.09
N VAL A 598 -7.14 17.95 15.49
CA VAL A 598 -8.01 16.85 15.94
C VAL A 598 -7.27 15.51 15.87
N GLY A 599 -6.58 15.22 14.77
CA GLY A 599 -5.80 14.00 14.60
C GLY A 599 -4.64 13.89 15.58
N LEU A 600 -3.90 14.97 15.83
CA LEU A 600 -2.82 15.01 16.82
C LEU A 600 -3.35 14.82 18.24
N MET A 601 -4.45 15.48 18.61
CA MET A 601 -5.09 15.30 19.91
C MET A 601 -5.53 13.85 20.11
N TYR A 602 -6.17 13.24 19.11
CA TYR A 602 -6.54 11.83 19.12
C TYR A 602 -5.31 10.94 19.31
N TYR A 603 -4.26 11.14 18.49
CA TYR A 603 -3.04 10.34 18.55
C TYR A 603 -2.36 10.44 19.92
N PHE A 604 -2.07 11.63 20.42
CA PHE A 604 -1.35 11.80 21.69
C PHE A 604 -2.12 11.24 22.88
N PHE A 605 -3.44 11.42 22.91
CA PHE A 605 -4.29 10.84 23.95
C PHE A 605 -4.21 9.30 23.95
N ARG A 606 -4.36 8.69 22.77
CA ARG A 606 -4.35 7.22 22.63
C ARG A 606 -2.96 6.62 22.80
N ALA A 607 -1.93 7.29 22.29
CA ALA A 607 -0.53 6.90 22.46
C ALA A 607 -0.13 6.90 23.93
N ARG A 608 -0.54 7.91 24.72
CA ARG A 608 -0.27 7.95 26.16
C ARG A 608 -0.94 6.79 26.90
N LEU A 609 -2.20 6.49 26.57
CA LEU A 609 -2.91 5.35 27.15
C LEU A 609 -2.20 4.02 26.80
N GLN A 610 -1.79 3.86 25.55
CA GLN A 610 -1.06 2.67 25.10
C GLN A 610 0.32 2.53 25.77
N GLN A 611 1.06 3.63 25.94
CA GLN A 611 2.33 3.62 26.67
C GLN A 611 2.16 3.15 28.11
N ASN A 612 1.11 3.61 28.79
CA ASN A 612 0.80 3.13 30.15
C ASN A 612 0.50 1.62 30.17
N GLN A 613 -0.24 1.12 29.18
CA GLN A 613 -0.54 -0.32 29.05
C GLN A 613 0.73 -1.15 28.80
N LEU A 614 1.63 -0.68 27.91
CA LEU A 614 2.90 -1.34 27.63
C LEU A 614 3.81 -1.38 28.87
N ALA A 615 3.85 -0.29 29.64
CA ALA A 615 4.61 -0.22 30.89
C ALA A 615 4.07 -1.20 31.94
N LEU A 616 2.75 -1.28 32.11
CA LEU A 616 2.12 -2.24 33.01
C LEU A 616 2.37 -3.69 32.59
N ALA A 617 2.26 -3.98 31.29
CA ALA A 617 2.54 -5.31 30.75
C ALA A 617 4.00 -5.74 31.03
N HIS A 618 4.95 -4.81 30.87
CA HIS A 618 6.36 -5.07 31.17
C HIS A 618 6.62 -5.33 32.66
N MET A 619 5.96 -4.57 33.56
CA MET A 619 6.06 -4.81 35.01
C MET A 619 5.48 -6.17 35.41
N SER A 620 4.35 -6.58 34.81
CA SER A 620 3.74 -7.89 35.07
C SER A 620 4.67 -9.02 34.66
N GLU A 621 5.28 -8.96 33.47
CA GLU A 621 6.21 -10.00 32.99
C GLU A 621 7.44 -10.12 33.88
N SER A 622 7.99 -8.99 34.33
CA SER A 622 9.14 -8.95 35.23
C SER A 622 8.82 -9.58 36.60
N THR A 623 7.62 -9.33 37.12
CA THR A 623 7.17 -9.89 38.40
C THR A 623 6.97 -11.40 38.29
N SER A 624 6.33 -11.88 37.22
CA SER A 624 6.15 -13.33 36.99
C SER A 624 7.48 -14.06 36.80
N ALA A 625 8.47 -13.43 36.16
CA ALA A 625 9.81 -13.99 36.02
C ALA A 625 10.54 -14.12 37.37
N LEU A 626 10.41 -13.11 38.25
CA LEU A 626 10.99 -13.15 39.60
C LEU A 626 10.36 -14.24 40.46
N GLU A 627 9.03 -14.37 40.45
CA GLU A 627 8.35 -15.46 41.16
C GLU A 627 8.83 -16.83 40.67
N LEU A 628 8.89 -17.04 39.36
CA LEU A 628 9.38 -18.31 38.79
C LEU A 628 10.83 -18.60 39.21
N SER A 629 11.70 -17.58 39.25
CA SER A 629 13.09 -17.73 39.68
C SER A 629 13.24 -18.03 41.17
N SER A 630 12.26 -17.66 42.00
CA SER A 630 12.28 -17.97 43.44
C SER A 630 11.85 -19.41 43.75
N PHE A 631 11.21 -20.09 42.80
CA PHE A 631 10.80 -21.49 42.91
C PHE A 631 11.83 -22.49 42.35
N VAL A 632 12.84 -22.01 41.59
CA VAL A 632 13.94 -22.81 41.03
C VAL A 632 15.18 -22.64 41.92
#